data_AF-A0A7V5QAU5-F1
#
_entry.id   AF-A0A7V5QAU5-F1
#
_cell.length_a   1.000
_cell.length_b   1.000
_cell.length_c   1.000
_cell.angle_alpha   90.00
_cell.angle_beta   90.00
_cell.angle_gamma   90.00
#
_symmetry.space_group_name_H-M   'P 1'
#
loop_
_entity.id
_entity.type
_entity.pdbx_description
1 polymer ?
#
loop_
_entity_poly.entity_id
_entity_poly.type
_entity_poly.pdbx_seq_one_letter_code
_entity_poly.pdbx_strand_id
1 'polypeptide(L)'
;MIRILITLAAMAAITTLPGASSPAQAGESLWSHNGSTMRWHSSGQYRRISYYNPRPGLPVSPGTVLFEGQRVGNSMFGTAYVFKRGCPPAPYEVSGNINPANQTHVVLFGAAPIRQRGGCRVVGYTNNSRNARLEFNYIQQM
;
A
#
# COMPACT_ATOMS: atom_id res chain seq x y z
N MET A 1 8.83 7.79 80.12
CA MET A 1 7.82 8.31 79.18
C MET A 1 8.55 8.81 77.94
N ILE A 2 8.04 8.44 76.74
CA ILE A 2 8.25 9.11 75.42
C ILE A 2 9.64 8.94 74.77
N ARG A 3 9.81 8.65 73.47
CA ARG A 3 9.13 7.85 72.43
C ARG A 3 10.15 7.85 71.28
N ILE A 4 10.55 6.68 70.79
CA ILE A 4 11.48 6.49 69.66
C ILE A 4 10.75 6.87 68.37
N LEU A 5 11.36 7.72 67.53
CA LEU A 5 10.92 7.98 66.16
C LEU A 5 12.03 7.56 65.19
N ILE A 6 11.91 6.34 64.67
CA ILE A 6 12.70 5.83 63.55
C ILE A 6 11.97 6.27 62.28
N THR A 7 12.58 7.16 61.50
CA THR A 7 12.09 7.53 60.16
C THR A 7 12.46 6.42 59.17
N LEU A 8 11.46 5.66 58.73
CA LEU A 8 11.58 4.78 57.56
C LEU A 8 11.65 5.65 56.28
N ALA A 9 12.77 5.61 55.58
CA ALA A 9 12.85 6.09 54.21
C ALA A 9 12.21 5.03 53.28
N ALA A 10 11.04 5.32 52.73
CA ALA A 10 10.41 4.49 51.71
C ALA A 10 11.09 4.76 50.35
N MET A 11 11.91 3.81 49.88
CA MET A 11 12.41 3.81 48.51
C MET A 11 11.27 3.44 47.55
N ALA A 12 10.80 4.40 46.75
CA ALA A 12 9.87 4.12 45.66
C ALA A 12 10.64 3.47 44.50
N ALA A 13 10.41 2.18 44.25
CA ALA A 13 10.92 1.50 43.08
C ALA A 13 10.18 2.00 41.82
N ILE A 14 10.88 2.67 40.91
CA ILE A 14 10.35 3.08 39.61
C ILE A 14 10.28 1.83 38.73
N THR A 15 9.11 1.23 38.62
CA THR A 15 8.85 0.12 37.69
C THR A 15 8.76 0.67 36.26
N THR A 16 9.79 0.42 35.46
CA THR A 16 9.78 0.71 34.02
C THR A 16 8.78 -0.23 33.33
N LEU A 17 7.63 0.31 32.93
CA LEU A 17 6.69 -0.41 32.06
C LEU A 17 7.33 -0.60 30.67
N PRO A 18 7.43 -1.84 30.14
CA PRO A 18 7.82 -2.03 28.75
C PRO A 18 6.77 -1.38 27.84
N GLY A 19 7.22 -0.48 26.97
CA GLY A 19 6.36 0.20 26.01
C GLY A 19 5.70 -0.80 25.06
N ALA A 20 4.39 -1.00 25.20
CA ALA A 20 3.60 -1.77 24.25
C ALA A 20 3.59 -1.05 22.91
N SER A 21 4.29 -1.59 21.91
CA SER A 21 4.15 -1.16 20.52
C SER A 21 2.73 -1.47 20.06
N SER A 22 1.90 -0.44 19.85
CA SER A 22 0.56 -0.61 19.29
C SER A 22 0.66 -1.36 17.97
N PRO A 23 -0.19 -2.38 17.73
CA PRO A 23 -0.24 -3.04 16.44
C PRO A 23 -0.54 -1.99 15.38
N ALA A 24 0.23 -1.99 14.30
CA ALA A 24 0.03 -1.04 13.22
C ALA A 24 -1.40 -1.20 12.68
N GLN A 25 -2.21 -0.15 12.83
CA GLN A 25 -3.64 -0.23 12.57
C GLN A 25 -3.88 -0.56 11.09
N ALA A 26 -4.61 -1.65 10.86
CA ALA A 26 -5.11 -1.96 9.54
C ALA A 26 -6.21 -0.96 9.16
N GLY A 27 -6.26 -0.56 7.90
CA GLY A 27 -7.25 0.39 7.41
C GLY A 27 -7.53 0.23 5.92
N GLU A 28 -8.76 0.56 5.52
CA GLU A 28 -9.19 0.58 4.13
C GLU A 28 -9.62 1.98 3.70
N SER A 29 -9.30 2.36 2.46
CA SER A 29 -9.75 3.61 1.85
C SER A 29 -10.04 3.42 0.36
N LEU A 30 -10.80 4.34 -0.22
CA LEU A 30 -11.11 4.38 -1.65
C LEU A 30 -10.27 5.41 -2.38
N TRP A 31 -9.80 5.03 -3.56
CA TRP A 31 -8.93 5.83 -4.43
C TRP A 31 -9.40 5.77 -5.87
N SER A 32 -9.09 6.77 -6.68
CA SER A 32 -9.32 6.75 -8.12
C SER A 32 -8.06 6.33 -8.87
N HIS A 33 -8.23 5.53 -9.92
CA HIS A 33 -7.15 5.15 -10.84
C HIS A 33 -7.71 4.83 -12.23
N ASN A 34 -7.28 5.55 -13.26
CA ASN A 34 -7.63 5.28 -14.67
C ASN A 34 -9.14 5.02 -14.87
N GLY A 35 -10.00 5.86 -14.29
CA GLY A 35 -11.46 5.77 -14.37
C GLY A 35 -12.11 4.65 -13.55
N SER A 36 -11.34 3.92 -12.73
CA SER A 36 -11.85 2.92 -11.78
C SER A 36 -11.77 3.44 -10.33
N THR A 37 -12.63 2.90 -9.46
CA THR A 37 -12.47 3.05 -8.01
C THR A 37 -11.68 1.87 -7.48
N MET A 38 -10.66 2.15 -6.67
CA MET A 38 -9.74 1.20 -6.08
C MET A 38 -9.96 1.14 -4.58
N ARG A 39 -9.88 -0.05 -4.01
CA ARG A 39 -9.73 -0.27 -2.58
C ARG A 39 -8.24 -0.29 -2.24
N TRP A 40 -7.86 0.50 -1.26
CA TRP A 40 -6.51 0.54 -0.72
C TRP A 40 -6.53 -0.02 0.69
N HIS A 41 -5.89 -1.17 0.87
CA HIS A 41 -5.71 -1.81 2.18
C HIS A 41 -4.29 -1.56 2.70
N SER A 42 -4.19 -1.01 3.90
CA SER A 42 -2.94 -0.79 4.61
C SER A 42 -2.90 -1.65 5.88
N SER A 43 -1.79 -2.33 6.13
CA SER A 43 -1.54 -3.06 7.38
C SER A 43 -0.05 -3.02 7.70
N GLY A 44 0.37 -2.27 8.72
CA GLY A 44 1.79 -2.06 8.98
C GLY A 44 2.53 -1.50 7.77
N GLN A 45 3.58 -2.20 7.32
CA GLN A 45 4.28 -1.84 6.10
C GLN A 45 3.61 -2.31 4.81
N TYR A 46 2.71 -3.27 4.90
CA TYR A 46 2.05 -3.89 3.76
C TYR A 46 0.97 -3.00 3.14
N ARG A 47 0.98 -2.90 1.81
CA ARG A 47 -0.01 -2.19 1.00
C ARG A 47 -0.54 -3.12 -0.09
N ARG A 48 -1.86 -3.16 -0.23
CA ARG A 48 -2.56 -3.85 -1.33
C ARG A 48 -3.57 -2.91 -1.95
N ILE A 49 -3.56 -2.83 -3.28
CA ILE A 49 -4.52 -2.04 -4.06
C ILE A 49 -5.29 -3.01 -4.96
N SER A 50 -6.61 -3.05 -4.81
CA SER A 50 -7.50 -3.90 -5.60
C SER A 50 -8.63 -3.10 -6.22
N TYR A 51 -9.23 -3.59 -7.30
CA TYR A 51 -10.38 -2.94 -7.92
C TYR A 51 -11.58 -3.03 -6.99
N TYR A 52 -12.15 -1.89 -6.59
CA TYR A 52 -13.44 -1.84 -5.90
C TYR A 52 -14.59 -1.79 -6.91
N ASN A 53 -14.52 -0.84 -7.85
CA ASN A 53 -15.42 -0.73 -8.99
C ASN A 53 -14.59 -0.55 -10.28
N PRO A 54 -14.32 -1.63 -11.03
CA PRO A 54 -13.60 -1.55 -12.31
C PRO A 54 -14.36 -0.69 -13.34
N ARG A 55 -13.63 0.10 -14.12
CA ARG A 55 -14.23 0.82 -15.24
C ARG A 55 -14.82 -0.13 -16.29
N PRO A 56 -15.84 0.30 -17.06
CA PRO A 56 -16.37 -0.47 -18.18
C PRO A 56 -15.28 -0.89 -19.18
N GLY A 57 -15.38 -2.14 -19.67
CA GLY A 57 -14.48 -2.69 -20.69
C GLY A 57 -13.13 -3.22 -20.17
N LEU A 58 -12.79 -3.03 -18.90
CA LEU A 58 -11.60 -3.63 -18.29
C LEU A 58 -11.86 -5.12 -17.97
N PRO A 59 -11.00 -6.06 -18.40
CA PRO A 59 -11.23 -7.50 -18.21
C PRO A 59 -10.80 -7.97 -16.80
N VAL A 60 -11.37 -7.37 -15.76
CA VAL A 60 -11.14 -7.70 -14.34
C VAL A 60 -12.44 -7.61 -13.56
N SER A 61 -12.51 -8.33 -12.43
CA SER A 61 -13.65 -8.27 -11.51
C SER A 61 -13.31 -7.42 -10.28
N PRO A 62 -14.31 -6.89 -9.54
CA PRO A 62 -14.09 -6.39 -8.19
C PRO A 62 -13.28 -7.37 -7.33
N GLY A 63 -12.35 -6.85 -6.52
CA GLY A 63 -11.40 -7.62 -5.72
C GLY A 63 -10.09 -7.99 -6.45
N THR A 64 -10.02 -7.87 -7.78
CA THR A 64 -8.77 -8.15 -8.52
C THR A 64 -7.65 -7.22 -8.05
N VAL A 65 -6.50 -7.77 -7.71
CA VAL A 65 -5.35 -7.02 -7.18
C VAL A 65 -4.57 -6.35 -8.32
N LEU A 66 -4.44 -5.03 -8.29
CA LEU A 66 -3.60 -4.26 -9.22
C LEU A 66 -2.16 -4.12 -8.73
N PHE A 67 -1.96 -4.01 -7.41
CA PHE A 67 -0.65 -3.79 -6.80
C PHE A 67 -0.58 -4.42 -5.41
N GLU A 68 0.58 -5.00 -5.08
CA GLU A 68 0.97 -5.43 -3.74
C GLU A 68 2.40 -5.02 -3.47
N GLY A 69 2.65 -4.53 -2.26
CA GLY A 69 3.99 -4.09 -1.91
C GLY A 69 4.07 -3.52 -0.51
N GLN A 70 5.06 -2.67 -0.32
CA GLN A 70 5.39 -2.09 0.96
C GLN A 70 5.59 -0.58 0.83
N ARG A 71 5.29 0.15 1.89
CA ARG A 71 5.72 1.55 2.05
C ARG A 71 6.80 1.59 3.12
N VAL A 72 7.82 2.39 2.88
CA VAL A 72 8.89 2.71 3.83
C VAL A 72 9.06 4.22 3.81
N GLY A 73 8.73 4.89 4.92
CA GLY A 73 8.64 6.35 4.95
C GLY A 73 7.60 6.86 3.95
N ASN A 74 8.03 7.67 2.98
CA ASN A 74 7.17 8.18 1.91
C ASN A 74 7.35 7.44 0.57
N SER A 75 8.19 6.43 0.52
CA SER A 75 8.40 5.61 -0.66
C SER A 75 7.54 4.37 -0.61
N MET A 76 7.07 3.93 -1.77
CA MET A 76 6.32 2.69 -1.94
C MET A 76 6.92 1.89 -3.08
N PHE A 77 7.04 0.58 -2.90
CA PHE A 77 7.64 -0.35 -3.86
C PHE A 77 6.91 -1.68 -3.83
N GLY A 78 6.91 -2.41 -4.95
CA GLY A 78 6.34 -3.74 -5.05
C GLY A 78 5.96 -4.10 -6.48
N THR A 79 5.04 -5.05 -6.60
CA THR A 79 4.64 -5.62 -7.87
C THR A 79 3.28 -5.07 -8.30
N ALA A 80 3.21 -4.55 -9.51
CA ALA A 80 1.96 -4.21 -10.19
C ALA A 80 1.62 -5.24 -11.27
N TYR A 81 0.36 -5.27 -11.69
CA TYR A 81 -0.14 -6.25 -12.66
C TYR A 81 -0.82 -5.59 -13.87
N VAL A 82 -0.54 -6.10 -15.07
CA VAL A 82 -1.25 -5.70 -16.31
C VAL A 82 -2.19 -6.80 -16.79
N PHE A 83 -3.44 -6.41 -17.07
CA PHE A 83 -4.51 -7.32 -17.44
C PHE A 83 -4.79 -7.29 -18.95
N LYS A 84 -5.06 -8.47 -19.51
CA LYS A 84 -5.51 -8.66 -20.89
C LYS A 84 -6.51 -9.80 -20.89
N ARG A 85 -7.62 -9.63 -21.63
CA ARG A 85 -8.67 -10.65 -21.73
C ARG A 85 -8.08 -11.98 -22.21
N GLY A 86 -8.42 -13.07 -21.53
CA GLY A 86 -7.93 -14.42 -21.84
C GLY A 86 -6.46 -14.67 -21.48
N CYS A 87 -5.79 -13.73 -20.80
CA CYS A 87 -4.41 -13.91 -20.35
C CYS A 87 -4.30 -13.86 -18.83
N PRO A 88 -3.37 -14.62 -18.23
CA PRO A 88 -3.01 -14.42 -16.83
C PRO A 88 -2.45 -13.00 -16.62
N PRO A 89 -2.63 -12.41 -15.43
CA PRO A 89 -2.00 -11.14 -15.08
C PRO A 89 -0.49 -11.17 -15.33
N ALA A 90 0.08 -10.09 -15.87
CA ALA A 90 1.51 -9.97 -16.09
C ALA A 90 2.11 -9.06 -15.02
N PRO A 91 2.98 -9.57 -14.12
CA PRO A 91 3.60 -8.77 -13.07
C PRO A 91 4.74 -7.90 -13.62
N TYR A 92 5.00 -6.79 -12.94
CA TYR A 92 6.20 -5.95 -13.12
C TYR A 92 6.46 -5.13 -11.86
N GLU A 93 7.73 -4.86 -11.60
CA GLU A 93 8.16 -4.07 -10.45
C GLU A 93 7.86 -2.59 -10.68
N VAL A 94 7.34 -1.95 -9.63
CA VAL A 94 7.07 -0.52 -9.61
C VAL A 94 7.54 0.08 -8.30
N SER A 95 7.96 1.34 -8.36
CA SER A 95 8.29 2.13 -7.18
C SER A 95 7.93 3.59 -7.38
N GLY A 96 7.78 4.32 -6.28
CA GLY A 96 7.51 5.74 -6.34
C GLY A 96 7.28 6.32 -4.96
N ASN A 97 6.74 7.54 -4.94
CA ASN A 97 6.58 8.31 -3.71
C ASN A 97 5.11 8.69 -3.49
N ILE A 98 4.76 8.78 -2.22
CA ILE A 98 3.50 9.31 -1.72
C ILE A 98 3.72 10.80 -1.47
N ASN A 99 2.79 11.65 -1.91
CA ASN A 99 2.88 13.09 -1.69
C ASN A 99 3.03 13.37 -0.18
N PRO A 100 4.14 13.99 0.25
CA PRO A 100 4.42 14.18 1.67
C PRO A 100 3.50 15.21 2.34
N ALA A 101 2.91 16.14 1.58
CA ALA A 101 2.14 17.24 2.13
C ALA A 101 0.78 16.80 2.68
N ASN A 102 0.12 15.85 2.01
CA ASN A 102 -1.25 15.44 2.35
C ASN A 102 -1.49 13.92 2.27
N GLN A 103 -0.54 13.15 1.73
CA GLN A 103 -0.66 11.69 1.54
C GLN A 103 -1.90 11.26 0.72
N THR A 104 -2.48 12.15 -0.08
CA THR A 104 -3.69 11.87 -0.88
C THR A 104 -3.41 11.61 -2.35
N HIS A 105 -2.14 11.62 -2.76
CA HIS A 105 -1.71 11.41 -4.14
C HIS A 105 -0.47 10.51 -4.17
N VAL A 106 -0.53 9.45 -4.98
CA VAL A 106 0.55 8.47 -5.10
C VAL A 106 0.82 8.20 -6.57
N VAL A 107 2.10 8.24 -6.95
CA VAL A 107 2.54 7.91 -8.30
C VAL A 107 3.65 6.86 -8.24
N LEU A 108 3.44 5.75 -8.93
CA LEU A 108 4.40 4.66 -9.08
C LEU A 108 4.84 4.54 -10.54
N PHE A 109 6.10 4.16 -10.73
CA PHE A 109 6.72 3.98 -12.03
C PHE A 109 7.39 2.61 -12.13
N GLY A 110 7.33 2.01 -13.32
CA GLY A 110 8.04 0.78 -13.63
C GLY A 110 7.94 0.42 -15.11
N ALA A 111 8.88 -0.39 -15.60
CA ALA A 111 8.85 -0.83 -16.99
C ALA A 111 7.72 -1.84 -17.18
N ALA A 112 6.66 -1.46 -17.88
CA ALA A 112 5.47 -2.29 -18.03
C ALA A 112 5.68 -3.43 -19.06
N PRO A 113 5.09 -4.62 -18.86
CA PRO A 113 5.24 -5.75 -19.77
C PRO A 113 4.64 -5.49 -21.16
N ILE A 114 5.41 -5.78 -22.20
CA ILE A 114 4.94 -5.84 -23.58
C ILE A 114 4.57 -7.29 -23.88
N ARG A 115 3.30 -7.55 -24.23
CA ARG A 115 2.86 -8.88 -24.65
C ARG A 115 2.99 -9.05 -26.17
N GLN A 116 3.27 -10.27 -26.61
CA GLN A 116 3.23 -10.61 -28.03
C GLN A 116 1.85 -10.28 -28.61
N ARG A 117 1.81 -9.89 -29.89
CA ARG A 117 0.55 -9.66 -30.59
C ARG A 117 -0.29 -10.95 -30.56
N GLY A 118 -1.58 -10.83 -30.21
CA GLY A 118 -2.51 -11.96 -30.15
C GLY A 118 -2.29 -12.97 -29.01
N GLY A 119 -1.20 -12.89 -28.24
CA GLY A 119 -0.91 -13.87 -27.18
C GLY A 119 -0.67 -13.27 -25.80
N CYS A 120 -0.33 -14.14 -24.84
CA CYS A 120 -0.12 -13.78 -23.45
C CYS A 120 1.35 -13.64 -23.04
N ARG A 121 2.26 -14.22 -23.85
CA ARG A 121 3.69 -14.20 -23.61
C ARG A 121 4.23 -12.78 -23.56
N VAL A 122 4.97 -12.46 -22.51
CA VAL A 122 5.72 -11.21 -22.38
C VAL A 122 6.98 -11.31 -23.26
N VAL A 123 7.22 -10.30 -24.09
CA VAL A 123 8.34 -10.25 -25.06
C VAL A 123 9.30 -9.09 -24.80
N GLY A 124 9.02 -8.27 -23.80
CA GLY A 124 9.84 -7.13 -23.42
C GLY A 124 9.17 -6.29 -22.35
N TYR A 125 9.84 -5.20 -21.96
CA TYR A 125 9.35 -4.24 -20.97
C TYR A 125 9.63 -2.82 -21.46
N THR A 126 8.79 -1.86 -21.09
CA THR A 126 8.96 -0.46 -21.53
C THR A 126 8.48 0.56 -20.50
N ASN A 127 9.23 1.65 -20.37
CA ASN A 127 8.82 2.82 -19.59
C ASN A 127 7.88 3.75 -20.39
N ASN A 128 7.72 3.52 -21.69
CA ASN A 128 6.97 4.36 -22.61
C ASN A 128 5.57 3.78 -22.89
N SER A 129 4.82 3.43 -21.84
CA SER A 129 3.43 2.98 -21.97
C SER A 129 2.56 3.60 -20.88
N ARG A 130 1.25 3.63 -21.09
CA ARG A 130 0.30 4.08 -20.05
C ARG A 130 0.31 3.23 -18.79
N ASN A 131 0.76 1.97 -18.89
CA ASN A 131 0.90 1.09 -17.73
C ASN A 131 2.22 1.34 -16.99
N ALA A 132 3.17 2.11 -17.53
CA ALA A 132 4.44 2.38 -16.86
C ALA A 132 4.34 3.41 -15.73
N ARG A 133 3.20 4.12 -15.64
CA ARG A 133 2.90 5.11 -14.60
C ARG A 133 1.54 4.81 -13.98
N LEU A 134 1.51 4.48 -12.70
CA LEU A 134 0.29 4.27 -11.94
C LEU A 134 0.06 5.46 -11.02
N GLU A 135 -1.02 6.19 -11.28
CA GLU A 135 -1.39 7.34 -10.47
C GLU A 135 -2.69 7.07 -9.73
N PHE A 136 -2.69 7.39 -8.44
CA PHE A 136 -3.81 7.19 -7.52
C PHE A 136 -4.12 8.49 -6.81
N ASN A 137 -5.41 8.85 -6.74
CA ASN A 137 -5.89 10.00 -5.95
C ASN A 137 -6.90 9.52 -4.92
N TYR A 138 -6.72 9.93 -3.67
CA TYR A 138 -7.59 9.59 -2.55
C TYR A 138 -9.01 10.11 -2.80
N ILE A 139 -10.01 9.33 -2.40
CA ILE A 139 -11.42 9.70 -2.44
C ILE A 139 -11.94 9.84 -1.01
N GLN A 140 -11.95 8.75 -0.24
CA GLN A 140 -12.48 8.73 1.13
C GLN A 140 -12.01 7.50 1.92
N GLN A 141 -12.16 7.56 3.23
CA GLN A 141 -11.96 6.43 4.14
C GLN A 141 -13.15 5.46 4.04
N MET A 142 -12.90 4.16 4.24
CA MET A 142 -13.95 3.13 4.33
C MET A 142 -14.32 2.83 5.77
#